data_AF-A0AAU3ZZY9-F1
#
_entry.id   AF-A0AAU3ZZY9-F1
#
_cell.length_a   1.000
_cell.length_b   1.000
_cell.length_c   1.000
_cell.angle_alpha   90.00
_cell.angle_beta   90.00
_cell.angle_gamma   90.00
#
_symmetry.space_group_name_H-M   'P 1'
#
loop_
_entity.id
_entity.type
_entity.pdbx_description
1 polymer ?
#
loop_
_entity_poly.entity_id
_entity_poly.type
_entity_poly.pdbx_seq_one_letter_code
_entity_poly.pdbx_strand_id
1 'polypeptide(L)'
;MLFKQIPVRREPPPSAPGAFLVQDMWDDFGFKTSFTLWCSNGSRQIEIGTCKIAEYGLESGRVDVPDSFDALGGRYFSLGVDESYYTRLRDEVDTSTRETVLKALSDAAFDPGIYGRALTEPAMRTSLLRGTEIETVTGQFHRNRDRRADALEVRHRVQPAQPRDRPAVDSPRS
;
A
#
# COMPACT_ATOMS: atom_id res chain seq x y z
N MET A 1 -10.22 -5.46 -2.44
CA MET A 1 -10.72 -4.12 -2.04
C MET A 1 -10.87 -3.35 -3.31
N LEU A 2 -12.07 -2.86 -3.64
CA LEU A 2 -12.31 -2.23 -4.93
C LEU A 2 -11.80 -0.77 -4.93
N PHE A 3 -10.99 -0.44 -5.91
CA PHE A 3 -10.59 0.92 -6.27
C PHE A 3 -11.44 1.43 -7.41
N LYS A 4 -11.78 2.72 -7.37
CA LYS A 4 -12.42 3.43 -8.48
C LYS A 4 -11.73 4.74 -8.75
N GLN A 5 -11.47 5.02 -10.01
CA GLN A 5 -11.05 6.35 -10.40
C GLN A 5 -12.22 7.32 -10.42
N ILE A 6 -11.92 8.55 -10.05
CA ILE A 6 -12.84 9.66 -10.10
C ILE A 6 -12.18 10.78 -10.91
N PRO A 7 -12.92 11.43 -11.85
CA PRO A 7 -12.43 12.60 -12.55
C PRO A 7 -12.01 13.73 -11.60
N VAL A 8 -11.13 14.60 -12.10
CA VAL A 8 -10.61 15.77 -11.40
C VAL A 8 -11.75 16.61 -10.79
N ARG A 9 -11.51 17.16 -9.59
CA ARG A 9 -12.44 18.04 -8.84
C ARG A 9 -13.77 17.39 -8.44
N ARG A 10 -13.83 16.07 -8.38
CA ARG A 10 -14.96 15.36 -7.78
C ARG A 10 -14.49 14.65 -6.52
N GLU A 11 -15.36 14.65 -5.53
CA GLU A 11 -15.15 13.91 -4.29
C GLU A 11 -15.80 12.52 -4.37
N PRO A 12 -15.24 11.52 -3.69
CA PRO A 12 -15.92 10.24 -3.53
C PRO A 12 -17.23 10.41 -2.74
N PRO A 13 -18.22 9.55 -2.96
CA PRO A 13 -19.43 9.58 -2.13
C PRO A 13 -19.06 9.37 -0.65
N PRO A 14 -19.53 10.21 0.30
CA PRO A 14 -19.01 10.24 1.67
C PRO A 14 -19.07 8.93 2.44
N SER A 15 -19.96 8.02 2.05
CA SER A 15 -20.19 6.73 2.73
C SER A 15 -20.01 5.53 1.79
N ALA A 16 -19.46 5.72 0.59
CA ALA A 16 -19.19 4.58 -0.28
C ALA A 16 -18.07 3.71 0.32
N PRO A 17 -18.20 2.38 0.28
CA PRO A 17 -17.13 1.48 0.68
C PRO A 17 -16.00 1.46 -0.37
N GLY A 18 -14.79 1.08 0.05
CA GLY A 18 -13.63 0.94 -0.83
C GLY A 18 -12.71 2.16 -0.86
N ALA A 19 -11.86 2.22 -1.89
CA ALA A 19 -10.94 3.32 -2.13
C ALA A 19 -11.22 4.02 -3.46
N PHE A 20 -10.85 5.29 -3.51
CA PHE A 20 -11.00 6.12 -4.68
C PHE A 20 -9.71 6.84 -5.01
N LEU A 21 -9.43 6.96 -6.30
CA LEU A 21 -8.31 7.74 -6.84
C LEU A 21 -8.88 8.92 -7.61
N VAL A 22 -8.82 10.10 -7.00
CA VAL A 22 -9.23 11.34 -7.67
C VAL A 22 -8.06 11.81 -8.51
N GLN A 23 -8.27 11.94 -9.83
CA GLN A 23 -7.23 12.41 -10.74
C GLN A 23 -6.82 13.84 -10.45
N ASP A 24 -5.53 14.14 -10.59
CA ASP A 24 -5.00 15.49 -10.66
C ASP A 24 -4.62 15.85 -12.12
N MET A 25 -4.53 17.14 -12.42
CA MET A 25 -4.06 17.71 -13.68
C MET A 25 -2.60 18.17 -13.65
N TRP A 26 -1.92 17.97 -12.52
CA TRP A 26 -0.52 18.30 -12.35
C TRP A 26 0.36 17.62 -13.41
N ASP A 27 1.18 18.43 -14.07
CA ASP A 27 2.12 18.01 -15.09
C ASP A 27 3.55 18.13 -14.54
N ASP A 28 4.18 16.98 -14.30
CA ASP A 28 5.57 16.88 -13.88
C ASP A 28 6.46 16.66 -15.10
N PHE A 29 6.85 17.75 -15.76
CA PHE A 29 7.76 17.68 -16.92
C PHE A 29 7.29 16.71 -18.00
N GLY A 30 6.00 16.75 -18.33
CA GLY A 30 5.36 15.87 -19.30
C GLY A 30 4.70 14.64 -18.69
N PHE A 31 4.85 14.35 -17.40
CA PHE A 31 4.20 13.23 -16.73
C PHE A 31 2.95 13.67 -15.95
N LYS A 32 1.83 12.98 -16.16
CA LYS A 32 0.57 13.18 -15.42
C LYS A 32 0.23 11.90 -14.67
N THR A 33 0.78 11.80 -13.47
CA THR A 33 0.80 10.59 -12.62
C THR A 33 0.14 10.81 -11.26
N SER A 34 -0.28 12.04 -10.94
CA SER A 34 -0.78 12.41 -9.62
C SER A 34 -2.24 12.04 -9.39
N PHE A 35 -2.51 11.49 -8.21
CA PHE A 35 -3.85 11.14 -7.72
C PHE A 35 -3.97 11.46 -6.23
N THR A 36 -5.14 11.92 -5.80
CA THR A 36 -5.49 11.97 -4.37
C THR A 36 -6.19 10.67 -3.99
N LEU A 37 -5.62 9.93 -3.03
CA LEU A 37 -6.21 8.72 -2.50
C LEU A 37 -7.24 9.06 -1.42
N TRP A 38 -8.40 8.40 -1.53
CA TRP A 38 -9.42 8.36 -0.49
C TRP A 38 -9.69 6.91 -0.09
N CYS A 39 -9.87 6.66 1.19
CA CYS A 39 -10.17 5.33 1.73
C CYS A 39 -11.37 5.38 2.67
N SER A 40 -12.23 4.38 2.59
CA SER A 40 -13.25 4.16 3.62
C SER A 40 -12.61 3.60 4.89
N ASN A 41 -12.92 4.19 6.04
CA ASN A 41 -12.56 3.63 7.35
C ASN A 41 -13.68 2.78 7.98
N GLY A 42 -14.67 2.37 7.17
CA GLY A 42 -15.87 1.64 7.62
C GLY A 42 -17.05 2.54 8.04
N SER A 43 -16.83 3.83 8.27
CA SER A 43 -17.89 4.80 8.60
C SER A 43 -18.05 5.90 7.56
N ARG A 44 -16.92 6.42 7.06
CA ARG A 44 -16.86 7.49 6.06
C ARG A 44 -15.66 7.35 5.16
N GLN A 45 -15.67 8.08 4.04
CA GLN A 45 -14.51 8.33 3.22
C GLN A 45 -13.58 9.33 3.90
N ILE A 46 -12.28 9.02 3.87
CA ILE A 46 -11.20 9.84 4.42
C ILE A 46 -10.24 10.16 3.28
N GLU A 47 -9.91 11.43 3.13
CA GLU A 47 -8.80 11.84 2.29
C GLU A 47 -7.49 11.43 2.95
N ILE A 48 -6.73 10.57 2.26
CA ILE A 48 -5.42 10.12 2.73
C ILE A 48 -4.33 11.11 2.30
N GLY A 49 -4.42 11.58 1.06
CA GLY A 49 -3.46 12.51 0.46
C GLY A 49 -2.97 12.05 -0.91
N THR A 50 -1.94 12.71 -1.40
CA THR A 50 -1.48 12.53 -2.78
C THR A 50 -0.51 11.36 -2.91
N CYS A 51 -0.77 10.51 -3.90
CA CYS A 51 0.16 9.52 -4.42
C CYS A 51 0.37 9.75 -5.91
N LYS A 52 1.49 9.28 -6.42
CA LYS A 52 1.79 9.27 -7.85
C LYS A 52 1.86 7.83 -8.33
N ILE A 53 1.26 7.53 -9.48
CA ILE A 53 1.17 6.20 -10.08
C ILE A 53 1.73 6.28 -11.50
N ALA A 54 2.59 5.33 -11.87
CA ALA A 54 3.13 5.22 -13.21
C ALA A 54 3.18 3.75 -13.67
N GLU A 55 3.27 3.56 -14.99
CA GLU A 55 3.53 2.28 -15.62
C GLU A 55 5.02 2.12 -15.93
N TYR A 56 5.51 0.88 -15.86
CA TYR A 56 6.85 0.58 -16.39
C TYR A 56 6.89 0.86 -17.89
N GLY A 57 7.91 1.59 -18.35
CA GLY A 57 8.05 2.03 -19.74
C GLY A 57 7.31 3.33 -20.07
N LEU A 58 6.71 4.02 -19.10
CA LEU A 58 6.12 5.33 -19.34
C LEU A 58 7.22 6.38 -19.58
N GLU A 59 7.30 6.88 -20.81
CA GLU A 59 8.29 7.91 -21.21
C GLU A 59 7.79 9.35 -21.04
N SER A 60 6.48 9.57 -21.23
CA SER A 60 5.78 10.84 -21.00
C SER A 60 4.27 10.63 -21.10
N GLY A 61 3.48 11.65 -20.78
CA GLY A 61 2.04 11.66 -20.89
C GLY A 61 1.32 11.27 -19.60
N ARG A 62 0.05 10.91 -19.76
CA ARG A 62 -0.83 10.48 -18.66
C ARG A 62 -0.78 8.96 -18.53
N VAL A 63 -0.62 8.48 -17.31
CA VAL A 63 -0.71 7.04 -16.99
C VAL A 63 -2.13 6.53 -17.27
N ASP A 64 -2.26 5.32 -17.83
CA ASP A 64 -3.54 4.70 -18.14
C ASP A 64 -3.92 3.70 -17.04
N VAL A 65 -4.40 4.26 -15.92
CA VAL A 65 -4.96 3.46 -14.84
C VAL A 65 -6.37 3.00 -15.23
N PRO A 66 -6.80 1.76 -14.93
CA PRO A 66 -8.18 1.32 -15.17
C PRO A 66 -9.21 2.06 -14.31
N ASP A 67 -10.40 2.36 -14.86
CA ASP A 67 -11.47 3.05 -14.11
C ASP A 67 -11.87 2.36 -12.80
N SER A 68 -11.72 1.03 -12.74
CA SER A 68 -11.89 0.25 -11.52
C SER A 68 -10.98 -0.99 -11.51
N PHE A 69 -10.48 -1.36 -10.33
CA PHE A 69 -9.58 -2.49 -10.16
C PHE A 69 -9.53 -2.96 -8.69
N ASP A 70 -9.13 -4.22 -8.47
CA ASP A 70 -8.80 -4.73 -7.12
C ASP A 70 -7.32 -4.53 -6.77
N ALA A 71 -6.45 -4.59 -7.78
CA ALA A 71 -5.03 -4.26 -7.71
C ALA A 71 -4.53 -3.83 -9.09
N LEU A 72 -3.57 -2.90 -9.14
CA LEU A 72 -2.91 -2.48 -10.37
C LEU A 72 -2.05 -3.59 -10.98
N GLY A 73 -1.44 -4.41 -10.11
CA GLY A 73 -0.56 -5.51 -10.51
C GLY A 73 0.80 -5.03 -11.03
N GLY A 74 1.63 -5.98 -11.48
CA GLY A 74 3.06 -5.74 -11.75
C GLY A 74 3.42 -4.84 -12.93
N ARG A 75 2.43 -4.26 -13.62
CA ARG A 75 2.62 -3.26 -14.69
C ARG A 75 2.83 -1.85 -14.14
N TYR A 76 2.38 -1.60 -12.91
CA TYR A 76 2.39 -0.27 -12.31
C TYR A 76 3.28 -0.22 -11.07
N PHE A 77 3.60 0.99 -10.65
CA PHE A 77 4.19 1.30 -9.36
C PHE A 77 3.64 2.64 -8.86
N SER A 78 3.55 2.79 -7.55
CA SER A 78 3.13 4.04 -6.91
C SER A 78 4.11 4.54 -5.87
N LEU A 79 3.97 5.82 -5.49
CA LEU A 79 4.66 6.40 -4.35
C LEU A 79 3.82 7.52 -3.73
N GLY A 80 3.61 7.47 -2.41
CA GLY A 80 3.07 8.60 -1.65
C GLY A 80 4.00 9.81 -1.71
N VAL A 81 3.44 11.01 -1.93
CA VAL A 81 4.25 12.22 -2.17
C VAL A 81 4.99 12.67 -0.91
N ASP A 82 4.38 12.55 0.28
CA ASP A 82 4.97 13.01 1.55
C ASP A 82 4.69 12.05 2.71
N GLU A 83 5.29 12.28 3.88
CA GLU A 83 5.08 11.41 5.05
C GLU A 83 3.63 11.44 5.55
N SER A 84 2.91 12.54 5.35
CA SER A 84 1.53 12.69 5.82
C SER A 84 0.59 11.67 5.17
N TYR A 85 0.86 11.29 3.91
CA TYR A 85 0.15 10.20 3.21
C TYR A 85 0.20 8.90 4.01
N TYR A 86 1.40 8.45 4.39
CA TYR A 86 1.57 7.18 5.11
C TYR A 86 1.10 7.27 6.56
N THR A 87 1.27 8.44 7.19
CA THR A 87 0.80 8.71 8.55
C THR A 87 -0.72 8.67 8.62
N ARG A 88 -1.43 9.33 7.71
CA ARG A 88 -2.91 9.27 7.63
C ARG A 88 -3.40 7.86 7.32
N LEU A 89 -2.77 7.15 6.38
CA LEU A 89 -3.09 5.73 6.11
C LEU A 89 -2.94 4.83 7.33
N ARG A 90 -1.97 5.12 8.22
CA ARG A 90 -1.77 4.37 9.46
C ARG A 90 -2.80 4.73 10.52
N ASP A 91 -3.14 6.02 10.64
CA ASP A 91 -3.94 6.53 11.76
C ASP A 91 -5.46 6.41 11.50
N GLU A 92 -5.88 6.50 10.24
CA GLU A 92 -7.30 6.53 9.85
C GLU A 92 -7.84 5.19 9.35
N VAL A 93 -6.96 4.25 8.99
CA VAL A 93 -7.32 2.97 8.36
C VAL A 93 -6.67 1.83 9.14
N ASP A 94 -7.42 0.75 9.37
CA ASP A 94 -6.91 -0.41 10.08
C ASP A 94 -5.71 -1.04 9.35
N THR A 95 -4.86 -1.74 10.11
CA THR A 95 -3.59 -2.28 9.59
C THR A 95 -3.79 -3.22 8.40
N SER A 96 -4.85 -4.04 8.39
CA SER A 96 -5.08 -5.02 7.32
C SER A 96 -5.52 -4.35 6.02
N THR A 97 -6.42 -3.37 6.12
CA THR A 97 -6.87 -2.57 4.99
C THR A 97 -5.74 -1.70 4.45
N ARG A 98 -4.96 -1.06 5.32
CA ARG A 98 -3.77 -0.28 4.93
C ARG A 98 -2.78 -1.10 4.09
N GLU A 99 -2.43 -2.30 4.55
CA GLU A 99 -1.54 -3.18 3.77
C GLU A 99 -2.16 -3.61 2.44
N THR A 100 -3.46 -3.88 2.44
CA THR A 100 -4.19 -4.21 1.20
C THR A 100 -4.11 -3.05 0.21
N VAL A 101 -4.27 -1.81 0.67
CA VAL A 101 -4.17 -0.61 -0.16
C VAL A 101 -2.78 -0.46 -0.76
N LEU A 102 -1.73 -0.51 0.07
CA LEU A 102 -0.34 -0.34 -0.41
C LEU A 102 0.08 -1.45 -1.39
N LYS A 103 -0.35 -2.70 -1.16
CA LYS A 103 -0.12 -3.81 -2.10
C LYS A 103 -0.89 -3.63 -3.40
N ALA A 104 -2.16 -3.23 -3.32
CA ALA A 104 -3.02 -3.04 -4.50
C ALA A 104 -2.54 -1.90 -5.39
N LEU A 105 -1.97 -0.84 -4.82
CA LEU A 105 -1.40 0.28 -5.56
C LEU A 105 0.04 0.03 -6.04
N SER A 106 0.64 -1.12 -5.71
CA SER A 106 2.04 -1.42 -6.05
C SER A 106 2.99 -0.36 -5.49
N ASP A 107 2.84 -0.05 -4.20
CA ASP A 107 3.57 1.04 -3.56
C ASP A 107 5.06 0.72 -3.38
N ALA A 108 5.90 1.59 -3.93
CA ALA A 108 7.33 1.43 -3.94
C ALA A 108 7.94 1.58 -2.56
N ALA A 109 7.43 2.45 -1.67
CA ALA A 109 7.94 2.55 -0.29
C ALA A 109 7.57 1.32 0.56
N PHE A 110 6.46 0.65 0.22
CA PHE A 110 6.03 -0.58 0.86
C PHE A 110 6.81 -1.82 0.39
N ASP A 111 7.13 -1.92 -0.90
CA ASP A 111 7.87 -3.06 -1.45
C ASP A 111 9.24 -2.64 -2.05
N PRO A 112 10.37 -2.99 -1.38
CA PRO A 112 11.71 -2.67 -1.87
C PRO A 112 12.02 -3.23 -3.26
N GLY A 113 11.39 -4.33 -3.66
CA GLY A 113 11.56 -4.91 -5.00
C GLY A 113 10.92 -4.05 -6.09
N ILE A 114 9.77 -3.44 -5.80
CA ILE A 114 9.13 -2.47 -6.69
C ILE A 114 9.99 -1.22 -6.79
N TYR A 115 10.47 -0.69 -5.66
CA TYR A 115 11.34 0.48 -5.64
C TYR A 115 12.62 0.28 -6.45
N GLY A 116 13.34 -0.81 -6.21
CA GLY A 116 14.60 -1.11 -6.91
C GLY A 116 14.40 -1.18 -8.42
N ARG A 117 13.28 -1.77 -8.88
CA ARG A 117 12.91 -1.80 -10.30
C ARG A 117 12.47 -0.43 -10.83
N ALA A 118 11.66 0.29 -10.08
CA ALA A 118 11.11 1.58 -10.50
C ALA A 118 12.21 2.66 -10.62
N LEU A 119 13.31 2.56 -9.86
CA LEU A 119 14.41 3.52 -9.94
C LEU A 119 15.05 3.65 -11.34
N THR A 120 14.88 2.65 -12.22
CA THR A 120 15.36 2.74 -13.61
C THR A 120 14.39 3.45 -14.54
N GLU A 121 13.15 3.72 -14.10
CA GLU A 121 12.10 4.32 -14.92
C GLU A 121 12.21 5.86 -14.95
N PRO A 122 12.07 6.50 -16.14
CA PRO A 122 12.02 7.95 -16.26
C PRO A 122 10.91 8.57 -15.40
N ALA A 123 9.72 7.97 -15.41
CA ALA A 123 8.58 8.44 -14.61
C ALA A 123 8.89 8.47 -13.11
N MET A 124 9.64 7.48 -12.59
CA MET A 124 10.03 7.44 -11.18
C MET A 124 10.94 8.62 -10.81
N ARG A 125 11.98 8.85 -11.62
CA ARG A 125 13.03 9.83 -11.35
C ARG A 125 12.57 11.27 -11.58
N THR A 126 11.75 11.48 -12.60
CA THR A 126 11.31 12.81 -13.02
C THR A 126 10.04 13.24 -12.31
N SER A 127 9.10 12.31 -12.08
CA SER A 127 7.78 12.63 -11.52
C SER A 127 7.60 12.08 -10.10
N LEU A 128 7.67 10.76 -9.87
CA LEU A 128 7.25 10.20 -8.58
C LEU A 128 8.09 10.70 -7.40
N LEU A 129 9.42 10.76 -7.57
CA LEU A 129 10.33 11.27 -6.53
C LEU A 129 10.32 12.80 -6.41
N ARG A 130 9.71 13.52 -7.35
CA ARG A 130 9.67 14.98 -7.32
C ARG A 130 8.72 15.46 -6.23
N GLY A 131 9.29 16.17 -5.26
CA GLY A 131 8.57 16.66 -4.09
C GLY A 131 8.44 15.64 -2.97
N THR A 132 9.04 14.46 -3.11
CA THR A 132 9.12 13.48 -2.03
C THR A 132 10.34 13.75 -1.17
N GLU A 133 10.12 13.89 0.13
CA GLU A 133 11.23 13.93 1.08
C GLU A 133 11.93 12.58 1.11
N ILE A 134 13.23 12.56 0.80
CA ILE A 134 14.05 11.34 0.72
C ILE A 134 14.02 10.53 2.03
N GLU A 135 13.86 11.23 3.16
CA GLU A 135 13.70 10.63 4.50
C GLU A 135 12.38 9.86 4.65
N THR A 136 11.31 10.29 3.96
CA THR A 136 10.04 9.55 3.93
C THR A 136 10.24 8.19 3.26
N VAL A 137 10.90 8.16 2.11
CA VAL A 137 11.11 6.93 1.34
C VAL A 137 11.99 5.95 2.12
N THR A 138 13.14 6.43 2.60
CA THR A 138 14.11 5.60 3.35
C THR A 138 13.62 5.20 4.74
N GLY A 139 12.96 6.09 5.49
CA GLY A 139 12.38 5.79 6.80
C GLY A 139 11.28 4.73 6.73
N GLN A 140 10.43 4.78 5.71
CA GLN A 140 9.42 3.74 5.48
C GLN A 140 10.04 2.41 5.03
N PHE A 141 11.10 2.43 4.22
CA PHE A 141 11.84 1.22 3.86
C PHE A 141 12.41 0.50 5.08
N HIS A 142 13.02 1.22 6.01
CA HIS A 142 13.55 0.63 7.24
C HIS A 142 12.43 0.02 8.09
N ARG A 143 11.34 0.77 8.34
CA ARG A 143 10.18 0.28 9.10
C ARG A 143 9.55 -0.98 8.49
N ASN A 144 9.49 -1.09 7.17
CA ASN A 144 8.92 -2.25 6.47
C ASN A 144 9.86 -3.47 6.47
N ARG A 145 11.19 -3.26 6.42
CA ARG A 145 12.17 -4.34 6.62
C ARG A 145 12.04 -4.95 8.00
N ASP A 146 11.91 -4.13 9.03
CA ASP A 146 11.82 -4.59 10.42
C ASP A 146 10.54 -5.38 10.67
N ARG A 147 9.39 -4.93 10.14
CA ARG A 147 8.12 -5.67 10.25
C ARG A 147 8.09 -7.00 9.47
N ARG A 148 8.73 -7.07 8.31
CA ARG A 148 8.86 -8.33 7.55
C ARG A 148 9.80 -9.31 8.27
N ALA A 149 10.85 -8.82 8.93
CA ALA A 149 11.73 -9.65 9.77
C ALA A 149 10.97 -10.22 10.97
N ASP A 150 10.21 -9.39 11.71
CA ASP A 150 9.38 -9.83 12.83
C ASP A 150 8.34 -10.89 12.42
N ALA A 151 7.69 -10.70 11.26
CA ALA A 151 6.71 -11.65 10.74
C ALA A 151 7.31 -12.98 10.26
N LEU A 152 8.58 -12.98 9.83
CA LEU A 152 9.31 -14.20 9.46
C LEU A 152 9.78 -14.96 10.70
N GLU A 153 10.17 -14.25 11.76
CA GLU A 153 10.65 -14.83 13.02
C GLU A 153 9.50 -15.48 13.82
N VAL A 154 8.30 -14.91 13.79
CA VAL A 154 7.09 -15.50 14.40
C VAL A 154 6.68 -16.81 13.71
N ARG A 155 6.88 -16.94 12.39
CA ARG A 155 6.54 -18.16 11.64
C ARG A 155 7.47 -19.34 11.92
N HIS A 156 8.68 -19.09 12.43
CA HIS A 156 9.62 -20.15 12.81
C HIS A 156 9.46 -20.65 14.26
N ARG A 157 8.54 -20.08 15.07
CA ARG A 157 8.31 -20.49 16.47
C ARG A 157 7.00 -21.26 16.70
N VAL A 158 6.54 -22.05 15.72
CA VAL A 158 5.50 -23.04 15.97
C VAL A 158 5.90 -24.38 15.34
N GLN A 159 6.47 -25.27 16.15
CA GLN A 159 6.35 -26.71 15.95
C GLN A 159 5.61 -27.32 17.16
N PRO A 160 4.74 -28.32 16.93
CA PRO A 160 3.78 -28.78 17.92
C PRO A 160 4.38 -29.88 18.82
N ALA A 161 4.05 -29.87 20.11
CA ALA A 161 4.20 -31.05 20.96
C ALA A 161 2.90 -31.85 20.97
N GLN A 162 2.96 -33.06 20.41
CA GLN A 162 1.93 -34.09 20.29
C GLN A 162 1.54 -34.70 21.67
N PRO A 163 0.36 -35.35 21.78
CA PRO A 163 -0.27 -35.70 23.05
C PRO A 163 0.39 -36.92 23.70
N ARG A 164 0.35 -37.00 25.04
CA ARG A 164 0.72 -38.23 25.75
C ARG A 164 -0.49 -38.87 26.41
N ASP A 165 -0.60 -40.15 26.12
CA ASP A 165 -1.62 -41.13 26.47
C ASP A 165 -1.98 -41.18 27.96
N ARG A 166 -3.26 -41.48 28.23
CA ARG A 166 -3.70 -42.04 29.51
C ARG A 166 -3.24 -43.50 29.60
N PRO A 167 -2.95 -43.99 30.82
CA PRO A 167 -3.39 -45.33 31.18
C PRO A 167 -4.32 -45.33 32.39
N ALA A 168 -5.03 -46.45 32.48
CA ALA A 168 -6.19 -46.72 33.30
C ALA A 168 -5.91 -46.96 34.79
N VAL A 169 -6.98 -46.79 35.56
CA VAL A 169 -7.39 -47.47 36.81
C VAL A 169 -6.44 -48.55 37.37
N ASP A 170 -6.08 -48.42 38.65
CA ASP A 170 -6.51 -49.40 39.67
C ASP A 170 -6.42 -48.84 41.10
N SER A 171 -7.40 -49.21 41.93
CA SER A 171 -7.40 -49.12 43.41
C SER A 171 -7.04 -50.54 43.93
N PRO A 172 -6.57 -50.79 45.18
CA PRO A 172 -7.23 -50.33 46.40
C PRO A 172 -6.36 -50.15 47.67
N ARG A 173 -7.08 -49.76 48.73
CA ARG A 173 -6.75 -49.64 50.16
C ARG A 173 -5.81 -50.71 50.74
N SER A 174 -5.00 -50.29 51.72
CA SER A 174 -5.01 -50.79 53.11
C SER A 174 -4.48 -49.71 54.04
#